data_AF-A0A315TL76-F1
#
_entry.id   AF-A0A315TL76-F1
#
_cell.length_a   1.000
_cell.length_b   1.000
_cell.length_c   1.000
_cell.angle_alpha   90.00
_cell.angle_beta   90.00
_cell.angle_gamma   90.00
#
_symmetry.space_group_name_H-M   'P 1'
#
loop_
_entity.id
_entity.type
_entity.pdbx_description
1 polymer ?
#
loop_
_entity_poly.entity_id
_entity_poly.type
_entity_poly.pdbx_seq_one_letter_code
_entity_poly.pdbx_strand_id
1 'polypeptide(L)'
;MAGASVLANQTDTESGLGEAGSTNAASLPAEAMPVDAGLAAWMAVLDVLEMAVQAAERTLKDPLGPLAIAAGSVAEPRAEKRWSPPSLPGPLPAAARRRAVALAAAQERVALRLEEARQDMARQLQAVSSVPGVGDPSSAIYLDVNG
;
A
#
# COMPACT_ATOMS: atom_id res chain seq x y z
N MET A 1 81.39 -17.80 -4.58
CA MET A 1 82.39 -18.06 -5.62
C MET A 1 81.66 -18.44 -6.90
N ALA A 2 82.22 -18.02 -8.03
CA ALA A 2 81.84 -18.25 -9.42
C ALA A 2 81.25 -19.65 -9.73
N GLY A 3 80.44 -19.85 -10.76
CA GLY A 3 80.09 -19.04 -11.93
C GLY A 3 79.46 -19.93 -13.01
N ALA A 4 78.96 -19.27 -14.08
CA ALA A 4 78.70 -19.75 -15.45
C ALA A 4 77.87 -21.04 -15.63
N SER A 5 76.69 -20.98 -16.28
CA SER A 5 76.48 -21.25 -17.72
C SER A 5 75.04 -21.80 -17.83
N VAL A 6 74.19 -21.65 -18.86
CA VAL A 6 74.41 -21.56 -20.32
C VAL A 6 73.05 -21.30 -20.99
N LEU A 7 73.09 -20.60 -22.14
CA LEU A 7 72.15 -20.48 -23.28
C LEU A 7 70.64 -20.31 -23.02
N ALA A 8 70.06 -19.15 -23.34
CA ALA A 8 69.68 -18.72 -24.70
C ALA A 8 68.60 -19.61 -25.35
N ASN A 9 67.36 -19.14 -25.27
CA ASN A 9 66.48 -19.18 -26.42
C ASN A 9 65.56 -17.96 -26.38
N GLN A 10 66.05 -16.86 -26.98
CA GLN A 10 65.21 -15.80 -27.49
C GLN A 10 64.48 -16.38 -28.70
N THR A 11 63.16 -16.43 -28.64
CA THR A 11 62.35 -16.38 -29.86
C THR A 11 61.61 -15.06 -29.82
N ASP A 12 62.13 -14.12 -30.61
CA ASP A 12 61.42 -12.94 -31.08
C ASP A 12 60.02 -13.32 -31.58
N THR A 13 59.01 -12.78 -30.92
CA THR A 13 57.71 -12.50 -31.54
C THR A 13 57.37 -11.06 -31.24
N GLU A 14 58.07 -10.15 -31.91
CA GLU A 14 57.58 -8.79 -32.16
C GLU A 14 56.68 -8.84 -33.40
N SER A 15 55.38 -8.61 -33.21
CA SER A 15 54.56 -7.85 -34.16
C SER A 15 53.13 -7.75 -33.65
N GLY A 16 52.67 -6.53 -33.39
CA GLY A 16 51.24 -6.22 -33.44
C GLY A 16 50.66 -5.58 -32.18
N LEU A 17 50.95 -4.29 -31.99
CA LEU A 17 50.06 -3.38 -31.27
C LEU A 17 48.67 -3.40 -31.93
N GLY A 18 47.64 -3.76 -31.18
CA GLY A 18 46.27 -3.72 -31.68
C GLY A 18 45.26 -4.10 -30.60
N GLU A 19 44.73 -3.07 -29.95
CA GLU A 19 43.37 -2.96 -29.40
C GLU A 19 42.89 -4.08 -28.45
N ALA A 20 42.85 -3.79 -27.15
CA ALA A 20 41.66 -3.20 -26.52
C ALA A 20 40.38 -4.01 -26.79
N GLY A 21 39.97 -4.82 -25.82
CA GLY A 21 38.70 -5.54 -25.93
C GLY A 21 38.45 -6.51 -24.79
N SER A 22 38.56 -6.06 -23.54
CA SER A 22 37.89 -6.74 -22.43
C SER A 22 36.40 -6.81 -22.75
N THR A 23 35.92 -7.93 -23.27
CA THR A 23 34.50 -8.19 -23.43
C THR A 23 33.90 -8.50 -22.05
N ASN A 24 33.83 -7.47 -21.21
CA ASN A 24 32.76 -7.34 -20.23
C ASN A 24 31.47 -7.21 -21.04
N ALA A 25 30.88 -8.36 -21.39
CA ALA A 25 29.51 -8.40 -21.86
C ALA A 25 28.66 -7.82 -20.73
N ALA A 26 28.30 -6.56 -20.95
CA ALA A 26 27.53 -5.73 -20.05
C ALA A 26 26.31 -6.52 -19.57
N SER A 27 26.26 -6.80 -18.27
CA SER A 27 24.98 -6.89 -17.59
C SER A 27 24.22 -5.62 -17.93
N LEU A 28 23.16 -5.77 -18.71
CA LEU A 28 22.20 -4.74 -19.04
C LEU A 28 21.93 -3.93 -17.76
N PRO A 29 22.07 -2.59 -17.76
CA PRO A 29 21.61 -1.82 -16.61
C PRO A 29 20.10 -2.07 -16.52
N ALA A 30 19.68 -2.75 -15.46
CA ALA A 30 18.30 -2.78 -15.03
C ALA A 30 17.79 -1.34 -15.10
N GLU A 31 16.75 -1.10 -15.91
CA GLU A 31 16.16 0.21 -16.19
C GLU A 31 16.11 1.08 -14.93
N ALA A 32 17.13 1.90 -14.75
CA ALA A 32 17.10 2.97 -13.77
C ALA A 32 16.15 3.99 -14.39
N MET A 33 14.88 3.92 -14.00
CA MET A 33 13.94 5.00 -14.28
C MET A 33 14.65 6.33 -13.97
N PRO A 34 14.51 7.36 -14.82
CA PRO A 34 15.12 8.65 -14.54
C PRO A 34 14.67 9.07 -13.13
N VAL A 35 15.61 9.51 -12.30
CA VAL A 35 15.40 9.77 -10.86
C VAL A 35 14.15 10.62 -10.61
N ASP A 36 13.87 11.54 -11.54
CA ASP A 36 12.69 12.41 -11.52
C ASP A 36 11.38 11.65 -11.75
N ALA A 37 11.35 10.64 -12.62
CA ALA A 37 10.17 9.78 -12.83
C ALA A 37 9.91 8.87 -11.62
N GLY A 38 10.96 8.35 -10.99
CA GLY A 38 10.82 7.56 -9.76
C GLY A 38 10.25 8.39 -8.61
N LEU A 39 10.73 9.63 -8.45
CA LEU A 39 10.19 10.57 -7.47
C LEU A 39 8.74 10.94 -7.77
N ALA A 40 8.40 11.25 -9.02
CA ALA A 40 7.04 11.60 -9.42
C ALA A 40 6.05 10.44 -9.17
N ALA A 41 6.45 9.22 -9.50
CA ALA A 41 5.65 8.02 -9.24
C ALA A 41 5.40 7.83 -7.73
N TRP A 42 6.43 8.03 -6.89
CA TRP A 42 6.26 7.98 -5.44
C TRP A 42 5.35 9.08 -4.90
N MET A 43 5.44 10.29 -5.43
CA MET A 43 4.56 11.39 -5.03
C MET A 43 3.09 11.07 -5.35
N ALA A 44 2.82 10.51 -6.53
CA ALA A 44 1.47 10.07 -6.90
C ALA A 44 0.93 8.97 -5.97
N VAL A 45 1.77 7.99 -5.59
CA VAL A 45 1.40 6.98 -4.60
C VAL A 45 1.05 7.61 -3.25
N LEU A 46 1.87 8.56 -2.78
CA LEU A 46 1.62 9.25 -1.52
C LEU A 46 0.34 10.10 -1.57
N ASP A 47 0.02 10.74 -2.70
CA ASP A 47 -1.22 11.50 -2.89
C ASP A 47 -2.45 10.59 -2.77
N VAL A 48 -2.42 9.41 -3.40
CA VAL A 48 -3.50 8.41 -3.31
C VAL A 48 -3.69 7.94 -1.87
N LEU A 49 -2.60 7.66 -1.16
CA LEU A 49 -2.66 7.23 0.23
C LEU A 49 -3.17 8.34 1.16
N GLU A 50 -2.77 9.59 0.95
CA GLU A 50 -3.29 10.75 1.69
C GLU A 50 -4.78 10.95 1.46
N MET A 51 -5.23 10.86 0.21
CA MET A 51 -6.64 10.95 -0.13
C MET A 51 -7.46 9.85 0.58
N ALA A 52 -6.93 8.63 0.65
CA ALA A 52 -7.57 7.52 1.34
C ALA A 52 -7.66 7.74 2.87
N VAL A 53 -6.61 8.29 3.48
CA VAL A 53 -6.63 8.66 4.91
C VAL A 53 -7.69 9.73 5.17
N GLN A 54 -7.76 10.76 4.33
CA GLN A 54 -8.79 11.80 4.47
C GLN A 54 -10.20 11.23 4.27
N ALA A 55 -10.38 10.28 3.36
CA ALA A 55 -11.67 9.60 3.18
C ALA A 55 -12.07 8.83 4.45
N ALA A 56 -11.15 8.04 5.02
CA ALA A 56 -11.38 7.32 6.27
C ALA A 56 -11.69 8.27 7.45
N GLU A 57 -10.99 9.41 7.55
CA GLU A 57 -11.29 10.42 8.57
C GLU A 57 -12.68 11.03 8.41
N ARG A 58 -13.15 11.26 7.18
CA ARG A 58 -14.51 11.76 6.93
C ARG A 58 -15.55 10.74 7.36
N THR A 59 -15.37 9.47 7.00
CA THR A 59 -16.26 8.38 7.42
C THR A 59 -16.29 8.22 8.94
N LEU A 60 -15.16 8.39 9.64
CA LEU A 60 -15.16 8.34 11.11
C LEU A 60 -15.90 9.53 11.74
N LYS A 61 -15.87 10.71 11.12
CA LYS A 61 -16.59 11.89 11.61
C LYS A 61 -18.09 11.83 11.35
N ASP A 62 -18.47 11.21 10.23
CA ASP A 62 -19.85 11.04 9.82
C ASP A 62 -20.06 9.59 9.32
N PRO A 63 -20.23 8.63 10.25
CA PRO A 63 -20.33 7.20 9.91
C PRO A 63 -21.63 6.86 9.18
N LEU A 64 -22.62 7.74 9.23
CA LEU A 64 -23.88 7.57 8.51
C LEU A 64 -23.86 8.29 7.16
N GLY A 65 -23.07 9.36 6.99
CA GLY A 65 -22.92 10.05 5.70
C GLY A 65 -24.27 10.32 5.00
N PRO A 66 -24.32 10.24 3.67
CA PRO A 66 -25.58 10.31 2.91
C PRO A 66 -26.54 9.12 3.13
N LEU A 67 -26.19 8.09 3.93
CA LEU A 67 -27.06 6.94 4.24
C LEU A 67 -28.19 7.30 5.23
N ALA A 68 -28.31 8.57 5.63
CA ALA A 68 -29.59 9.14 6.09
C ALA A 68 -30.69 9.09 5.01
N ILE A 69 -30.32 8.93 3.74
CA ILE A 69 -31.25 8.79 2.62
C ILE A 69 -31.68 7.31 2.53
N ALA A 70 -32.78 7.03 3.22
CA ALA A 70 -33.61 5.82 3.21
C ALA A 70 -32.92 4.50 3.63
N ALA A 71 -33.04 4.20 4.92
CA ALA A 71 -32.97 2.87 5.51
C ALA A 71 -34.07 1.95 4.93
N GLY A 72 -33.92 1.56 3.67
CA GLY A 72 -34.94 0.86 2.90
C GLY A 72 -34.36 -0.24 2.02
N SER A 73 -33.32 -0.95 2.47
CA SER A 73 -33.00 -2.28 1.95
C SER A 73 -31.97 -2.93 2.85
N VAL A 74 -32.35 -4.05 3.50
CA VAL A 74 -31.40 -5.02 4.07
C VAL A 74 -30.75 -5.77 2.91
N ALA A 75 -30.09 -5.04 2.02
CA ALA A 75 -29.25 -5.60 0.99
C ALA A 75 -27.86 -5.72 1.61
N GLU A 76 -27.36 -6.96 1.63
CA GLU A 76 -25.94 -7.32 1.81
C GLU A 76 -25.00 -6.16 1.52
N PRO A 77 -24.03 -5.85 2.40
CA PRO A 77 -23.14 -4.71 2.21
C PRO A 77 -22.58 -4.77 0.80
N ARG A 78 -23.01 -3.83 -0.06
CA ARG A 78 -22.58 -3.75 -1.44
C ARG A 78 -21.06 -3.87 -1.41
N ALA A 79 -20.50 -4.67 -2.31
CA ALA A 79 -19.05 -4.74 -2.48
C ALA A 79 -18.56 -3.39 -3.02
N GLU A 80 -18.56 -2.38 -2.15
CA GLU A 80 -17.79 -1.16 -2.31
C GLU A 80 -16.39 -1.61 -2.66
N LYS A 81 -15.88 -1.11 -3.79
CA LYS A 81 -14.61 -1.47 -4.39
C LYS A 81 -13.57 -1.68 -3.29
N ARG A 82 -13.31 -2.94 -2.95
CA ARG A 82 -12.43 -3.30 -1.83
C ARG A 82 -11.10 -2.62 -2.04
N TRP A 83 -10.64 -1.88 -1.03
CA TRP A 83 -9.37 -1.17 -1.09
C TRP A 83 -8.25 -2.12 -1.55
N SER A 84 -7.44 -1.67 -2.50
CA SER A 84 -6.27 -2.41 -2.97
C SER A 84 -5.03 -1.53 -2.80
N PRO A 85 -3.92 -2.09 -2.30
CA PRO A 85 -2.71 -1.31 -2.11
C PRO A 85 -2.16 -0.85 -3.47
N PRO A 86 -1.66 0.40 -3.58
CA PRO A 86 -1.04 0.89 -4.80
C PRO A 86 0.27 0.13 -5.09
N SER A 87 0.59 -0.07 -6.37
CA SER A 87 1.87 -0.64 -6.78
C SER A 87 3.02 0.34 -6.47
N LEU A 88 4.11 -0.18 -5.89
CA LEU A 88 5.24 0.65 -5.46
C LEU A 88 6.31 0.70 -6.56
N PRO A 89 6.77 1.91 -6.97
CA PRO A 89 7.68 2.06 -8.12
C PRO A 89 9.16 1.76 -7.81
N GLY A 90 9.49 1.20 -6.63
CA GLY A 90 10.87 0.90 -6.21
C GLY A 90 11.16 1.37 -4.78
N PRO A 91 12.42 1.58 -4.37
CA PRO A 91 12.74 2.09 -3.04
C PRO A 91 12.29 3.54 -2.86
N LEU A 92 11.98 3.95 -1.63
CA LEU A 92 11.50 5.31 -1.31
C LEU A 92 12.64 6.35 -1.46
N PRO A 93 12.49 7.37 -2.32
CA PRO A 93 13.46 8.44 -2.46
C PRO A 93 13.59 9.27 -1.18
N ALA A 94 14.81 9.73 -0.87
CA ALA A 94 15.07 10.53 0.32
C ALA A 94 14.21 11.81 0.38
N ALA A 95 13.93 12.43 -0.77
CA ALA A 95 13.07 13.61 -0.87
C ALA A 95 11.62 13.36 -0.41
N ALA A 96 11.10 12.13 -0.60
CA ALA A 96 9.75 11.74 -0.21
C ALA A 96 9.65 11.25 1.25
N ARG A 97 10.78 10.94 1.90
CA ARG A 97 10.84 10.35 3.25
C ARG A 97 10.04 11.14 4.29
N ARG A 98 10.22 12.47 4.34
CA ARG A 98 9.54 13.31 5.34
C ARG A 98 8.02 13.20 5.23
N ARG A 99 7.50 13.23 3.99
CA ARG A 99 6.08 13.12 3.71
C ARG A 99 5.54 11.73 4.07
N ALA A 100 6.25 10.68 3.66
CA ALA A 100 5.89 9.31 3.99
C ALA A 100 5.80 9.06 5.50
N VAL A 101 6.75 9.60 6.29
CA VAL A 101 6.72 9.48 7.76
C VAL A 101 5.52 10.21 8.36
N ALA A 102 5.24 11.44 7.91
CA ALA A 102 4.07 12.18 8.38
C ALA A 102 2.75 11.46 8.05
N LEU A 103 2.67 10.87 6.85
CA LEU A 103 1.53 10.07 6.42
C LEU A 103 1.36 8.80 7.24
N ALA A 104 2.44 8.07 7.52
CA ALA A 104 2.41 6.87 8.36
C ALA A 104 1.88 7.19 9.77
N ALA A 105 2.35 8.28 10.38
CA ALA A 105 1.84 8.73 11.67
C ALA A 105 0.35 9.14 11.62
N ALA A 106 -0.13 9.70 10.50
CA ALA A 106 -1.54 10.00 10.32
C ALA A 106 -2.37 8.71 10.16
N GLN A 107 -1.90 7.76 9.37
CA GLN A 107 -2.53 6.45 9.21
C GLN A 107 -2.69 5.71 10.55
N GLU A 108 -1.67 5.72 11.39
CA GLU A 108 -1.71 5.11 12.72
C GLU A 108 -2.79 5.74 13.61
N ARG A 109 -2.86 7.08 13.67
CA ARG A 109 -3.91 7.77 14.45
C ARG A 109 -5.32 7.43 13.98
N VAL A 110 -5.52 7.32 12.66
CA VAL A 110 -6.82 6.96 12.08
C VAL A 110 -7.15 5.50 12.37
N ALA A 111 -6.18 4.59 12.28
CA ALA A 111 -6.37 3.18 12.60
C ALA A 111 -6.80 2.97 14.06
N LEU A 112 -6.17 3.69 15.00
CA LEU A 112 -6.57 3.64 16.42
C LEU A 112 -8.02 4.09 16.62
N ARG A 113 -8.42 5.22 16.03
CA ARG A 113 -9.80 5.73 16.13
C ARG A 113 -10.82 4.81 15.48
N LEU A 114 -10.45 4.16 14.38
CA LEU A 114 -11.31 3.19 13.72
C LEU A 114 -11.54 1.96 14.60
N GLU A 115 -10.50 1.50 15.28
CA GLU A 115 -10.60 0.38 16.21
C GLU A 115 -11.48 0.72 17.42
N GLU A 116 -11.33 1.93 17.98
CA GLU A 116 -12.22 2.45 19.03
C GLU A 116 -13.69 2.45 18.56
N ALA A 117 -13.97 3.04 17.39
CA ALA A 117 -15.31 3.09 16.82
C ALA A 117 -15.89 1.68 16.55
N ARG A 118 -15.06 0.73 16.09
CA ARG A 118 -15.46 -0.66 15.88
C ARG A 118 -15.89 -1.33 17.20
N GLN A 119 -15.15 -1.07 18.27
CA GLN A 119 -15.49 -1.60 19.59
C GLN A 119 -16.77 -0.99 20.15
N ASP A 120 -16.99 0.32 19.95
CA ASP A 120 -18.24 0.99 20.32
C ASP A 120 -19.44 0.40 19.59
N MET A 121 -19.34 0.23 18.27
CA MET A 121 -20.40 -0.38 17.46
C MET A 121 -20.70 -1.81 17.90
N ALA A 122 -19.67 -2.62 18.20
CA ALA A 122 -19.85 -3.99 18.70
C ALA A 122 -20.63 -4.01 20.03
N ARG A 123 -20.32 -3.08 20.95
CA ARG A 123 -21.07 -2.92 22.22
C ARG A 123 -22.52 -2.52 21.98
N GLN A 124 -22.76 -1.58 21.05
CA GLN A 124 -24.10 -1.13 20.71
C GLN A 124 -24.94 -2.25 20.10
N LEU A 125 -24.39 -3.01 19.15
CA LEU A 125 -25.06 -4.16 18.55
C LEU A 125 -25.36 -5.25 19.59
N GLN A 126 -24.42 -5.51 20.51
CA GLN A 126 -24.65 -6.46 21.61
C GLN A 126 -25.82 -6.01 22.49
N ALA A 127 -25.88 -4.71 22.86
CA ALA A 127 -26.98 -4.17 23.65
C ALA A 127 -28.33 -4.31 22.93
N VAL A 128 -28.39 -3.98 21.63
CA VAL A 128 -29.62 -4.15 20.82
C VAL A 128 -30.04 -5.62 20.75
N SER A 129 -29.10 -6.53 20.53
CA SER A 129 -29.38 -7.97 20.47
C SER A 129 -29.86 -8.58 21.79
N SER A 130 -29.57 -7.91 22.92
CA SER A 130 -29.97 -8.38 24.25
C SER A 130 -31.42 -8.01 24.63
N VAL A 131 -32.10 -7.20 23.83
CA VAL A 131 -33.51 -6.82 24.06
C VAL A 131 -34.43 -7.96 23.62
N PRO A 132 -35.21 -8.58 24.53
CA PRO A 132 -36.16 -9.62 24.16
C PRO A 132 -37.19 -9.11 23.14
N GLY A 133 -37.39 -9.85 22.05
CA GLY A 133 -38.37 -9.53 21.00
C GLY A 133 -37.83 -8.67 19.83
N VAL A 134 -36.59 -8.16 19.90
CA VAL A 134 -35.95 -7.50 18.76
C VAL A 134 -35.20 -8.55 17.93
N GLY A 135 -35.73 -8.87 16.74
CA GLY A 135 -35.12 -9.83 15.80
C GLY A 135 -35.76 -11.22 15.76
N ASP A 136 -36.81 -11.48 16.55
CA ASP A 136 -37.64 -12.68 16.42
C ASP A 136 -38.86 -12.37 15.52
N PRO A 137 -38.84 -12.72 14.22
CA PRO A 137 -39.96 -12.46 13.32
C PRO A 137 -41.21 -13.27 13.69
N SER A 138 -41.12 -14.23 14.63
CA SER A 138 -42.23 -15.15 14.93
C SER A 138 -43.32 -14.57 15.83
N SER A 139 -43.13 -13.40 16.45
CA SER A 139 -44.10 -12.83 17.41
C SER A 139 -44.83 -11.55 16.96
N ALA A 140 -44.66 -11.10 15.71
CA ALA A 140 -45.36 -9.93 15.21
C ALA A 140 -46.85 -10.25 14.94
N ILE A 141 -47.69 -10.13 15.96
CA ILE A 141 -49.15 -10.27 15.84
C ILE A 141 -49.72 -8.91 15.38
N TYR A 142 -50.21 -8.85 14.15
CA TYR A 142 -50.98 -7.72 13.65
C TYR A 142 -52.41 -7.82 14.18
N LEU A 143 -52.79 -6.91 15.08
CA LEU A 143 -54.17 -6.72 15.53
C LEU A 143 -54.87 -5.76 14.55
N ASP A 144 -55.73 -6.30 13.68
CA ASP A 144 -56.64 -5.50 12.87
C ASP A 144 -57.79 -5.02 13.76
N VAL A 145 -57.74 -3.74 14.11
CA VAL A 145 -58.82 -3.03 14.82
C VAL A 145 -59.77 -2.41 13.80
N ASN A 146 -60.48 -3.27 13.07
CA ASN A 146 -61.69 -2.90 12.33
C ASN A 146 -62.75 -3.96 12.59
N GLY A 147 -63.65 -3.66 13.54
CA GLY A 147 -64.90 -4.38 13.76
C GLY A 147 -66.07 -3.59 13.20
#